data_AF-A0A7R9XP85-F1
#
_entry.id   AF-A0A7R9XP85-F1
#
_cell.length_a   1.000
_cell.length_b   1.000
_cell.length_c   1.000
_cell.angle_alpha   90.00
_cell.angle_beta   90.00
_cell.angle_gamma   90.00
#
_symmetry.space_group_name_H-M   'P 1'
#
loop_
_entity.id
_entity.type
_entity.pdbx_description
1 polymer ?
#
loop_
_entity_poly.entity_id
_entity_poly.type
_entity_poly.pdbx_seq_one_letter_code
_entity_poly.pdbx_strand_id
1 'polypeptide(L)'
;KDLSEEVLSGVRGRRSDFSHTKFGREASRADFRGAKLVDTSMVDANLYESTFDGADMRNANLENAIVSGASFGQYDGVWANLAGVNFEGALLSSSDVNKVCKNPTLDDEGKGALGCKD
;
A
#
# COMPACT_ATOMS: atom_id res chain seq x y z
N LYS A 1 6.29 5.81 14.16
CA LYS A 1 7.28 4.90 14.82
C LYS A 1 8.39 4.60 13.81
N ASP A 2 9.59 4.23 14.23
CA ASP A 2 10.63 3.82 13.27
C ASP A 2 10.78 2.30 13.31
N LEU A 3 10.54 1.65 12.17
CA LEU A 3 10.71 0.22 11.94
C LEU A 3 11.67 -0.01 10.76
N SER A 4 12.52 0.97 10.42
CA SER A 4 13.38 0.90 9.23
C SER A 4 14.34 -0.29 9.22
N GLU A 5 14.72 -0.79 10.40
CA GLU A 5 15.63 -1.92 10.57
C GLU A 5 14.91 -3.26 10.74
N GLU A 6 13.58 -3.27 10.78
CA GLU A 6 12.80 -4.48 11.06
C GLU A 6 12.46 -5.24 9.76
N VAL A 7 12.52 -6.57 9.86
CA VAL A 7 12.01 -7.48 8.82
C VAL A 7 10.58 -7.85 9.19
N LEU A 8 9.62 -7.42 8.37
CA LEU A 8 8.20 -7.55 8.62
C LEU A 8 7.52 -8.57 7.71
N SER A 9 8.29 -9.43 7.03
CA SER A 9 7.72 -10.43 6.14
C SER A 9 6.72 -11.34 6.87
N GLY A 10 5.51 -11.48 6.33
CA GLY A 10 4.46 -12.32 6.92
C GLY A 10 3.85 -11.80 8.23
N VAL A 11 4.19 -10.59 8.67
CA VAL A 11 3.63 -10.01 9.90
C VAL A 11 2.12 -9.84 9.78
N ARG A 12 1.40 -10.12 10.88
CA ARG A 12 -0.04 -9.90 10.99
C ARG A 12 -0.32 -8.58 11.69
N GLY A 13 -0.54 -7.53 10.92
CA GLY A 13 -0.81 -6.15 11.36
C GLY A 13 -2.28 -5.72 11.22
N ARG A 14 -3.23 -6.65 11.12
CA ARG A 14 -4.65 -6.34 10.88
C ARG A 14 -5.21 -5.37 11.91
N ARG A 15 -5.91 -4.34 11.44
CA ARG A 15 -6.56 -3.31 12.27
C ARG A 15 -5.63 -2.59 13.25
N SER A 16 -4.32 -2.74 13.10
CA SER A 16 -3.31 -2.06 13.91
C SER A 16 -3.10 -0.63 13.43
N ASP A 17 -2.58 0.21 14.33
CA ASP A 17 -2.20 1.59 14.02
C ASP A 17 -0.69 1.70 13.79
N PHE A 18 -0.34 2.00 12.55
CA PHE A 18 1.01 2.28 12.08
C PHE A 18 1.13 3.71 11.54
N SER A 19 0.16 4.60 11.78
CA SER A 19 0.21 5.97 11.25
C SER A 19 1.54 6.66 11.61
N HIS A 20 2.09 7.43 10.66
CA HIS A 20 3.39 8.10 10.79
C HIS A 20 4.57 7.15 11.08
N THR A 21 4.50 5.92 10.58
CA THR A 21 5.58 4.93 10.72
C THR A 21 6.45 4.88 9.48
N LYS A 22 7.76 4.81 9.70
CA LYS A 22 8.74 4.46 8.69
C LYS A 22 8.93 2.95 8.73
N PHE A 23 8.57 2.28 7.65
CA PHE A 23 8.75 0.84 7.51
C PHE A 23 10.17 0.51 7.03
N GLY A 24 10.62 -0.69 7.37
CA GLY A 24 11.84 -1.26 6.84
C GLY A 24 11.69 -1.70 5.39
N ARG A 25 12.82 -2.10 4.80
CA ARG A 25 12.92 -2.47 3.38
C ARG A 25 12.21 -3.78 3.04
N GLU A 26 11.74 -4.54 4.03
CA GLU A 26 11.19 -5.87 3.82
C GLU A 26 9.94 -6.10 4.65
N ALA A 27 8.80 -6.22 3.97
CA ALA A 27 7.49 -6.48 4.56
C ALA A 27 6.61 -7.31 3.61
N SER A 28 7.21 -8.20 2.81
CA SER A 28 6.49 -9.05 1.86
C SER A 28 5.53 -10.01 2.56
N ARG A 29 4.41 -10.33 1.93
CA ARG A 29 3.37 -11.24 2.43
C ARG A 29 2.76 -10.81 3.78
N ALA A 30 2.93 -9.55 4.17
CA ALA A 30 2.38 -9.01 5.40
C ALA A 30 0.87 -8.77 5.25
N ASP A 31 0.14 -8.89 6.35
CA ASP A 31 -1.31 -8.75 6.39
C ASP A 31 -1.70 -7.49 7.17
N PHE A 32 -1.97 -6.42 6.44
CA PHE A 32 -2.34 -5.09 6.94
C PHE A 32 -3.83 -4.77 6.77
N ARG A 33 -4.69 -5.78 6.64
CA ARG A 33 -6.12 -5.54 6.42
C ARG A 33 -6.74 -4.66 7.50
N GLY A 34 -7.43 -3.61 7.07
CA GLY A 34 -8.05 -2.63 7.97
C GLY A 34 -7.07 -1.84 8.84
N ALA A 35 -5.76 -1.92 8.61
CA ALA A 35 -4.77 -1.16 9.37
C ALA A 35 -4.85 0.34 9.06
N LYS A 36 -4.37 1.16 10.00
CA LYS A 36 -4.13 2.59 9.75
C LYS A 36 -2.66 2.78 9.36
N LEU A 37 -2.45 3.24 8.13
CA LEU A 37 -1.16 3.48 7.48
C LEU A 37 -1.09 4.94 6.98
N VAL A 38 -1.76 5.85 7.68
CA VAL A 38 -1.81 7.27 7.30
C VAL A 38 -0.42 7.87 7.46
N ASP A 39 0.03 8.62 6.45
CA ASP A 39 1.35 9.28 6.40
C ASP A 39 2.53 8.31 6.70
N THR A 40 2.41 7.03 6.32
CA THR A 40 3.53 6.07 6.47
C THR A 40 4.52 6.20 5.34
N SER A 41 5.81 6.01 5.65
CA SER A 41 6.86 5.89 4.64
C SER A 41 7.20 4.41 4.44
N MET A 42 7.02 3.94 3.22
CA MET A 42 7.38 2.60 2.73
C MET A 42 8.25 2.73 1.46
N VAL A 43 9.07 3.78 1.39
CA VAL A 43 9.98 4.04 0.26
C VAL A 43 10.98 2.89 0.14
N ASP A 44 11.20 2.42 -1.09
CA ASP A 44 12.07 1.28 -1.42
C ASP A 44 11.70 -0.04 -0.71
N ALA A 45 10.50 -0.15 -0.13
CA ALA A 45 10.09 -1.33 0.61
C ALA A 45 9.68 -2.47 -0.33
N ASN A 46 10.08 -3.70 0.02
CA ASN A 46 9.53 -4.90 -0.56
C ASN A 46 8.21 -5.26 0.13
N LEU A 47 7.09 -5.04 -0.56
CA LEU A 47 5.72 -5.33 -0.13
C LEU A 47 5.08 -6.41 -1.02
N TYR A 48 5.91 -7.23 -1.65
CA TYR A 48 5.47 -8.30 -2.55
C TYR A 48 4.41 -9.18 -1.87
N GLU A 49 3.26 -9.38 -2.53
CA GLU A 49 2.12 -10.16 -2.01
C GLU A 49 1.53 -9.70 -0.66
N SER A 50 1.78 -8.46 -0.24
CA SER A 50 1.18 -7.92 1.00
C SER A 50 -0.27 -7.50 0.81
N THR A 51 -1.08 -7.63 1.86
CA THR A 51 -2.54 -7.38 1.81
C THR A 51 -2.90 -6.10 2.53
N PHE A 52 -3.37 -5.08 1.81
CA PHE A 52 -3.81 -3.78 2.34
C PHE A 52 -5.33 -3.56 2.24
N ASP A 53 -6.11 -4.61 1.99
CA ASP A 53 -7.56 -4.47 1.80
C ASP A 53 -8.23 -3.76 3.00
N GLY A 54 -9.04 -2.75 2.70
CA GLY A 54 -9.70 -1.89 3.69
C GLY A 54 -8.78 -1.07 4.60
N ALA A 55 -7.47 -1.05 4.35
CA ALA A 55 -6.54 -0.22 5.12
C ALA A 55 -6.71 1.27 4.79
N ASP A 56 -6.47 2.13 5.77
CA ASP A 56 -6.42 3.57 5.57
C ASP A 56 -4.98 3.98 5.24
N MET A 57 -4.68 4.17 3.95
CA MET A 57 -3.32 4.47 3.45
C MET A 57 -3.17 5.92 3.01
N ARG A 58 -4.03 6.83 3.50
CA ARG A 58 -3.98 8.23 3.07
C ARG A 58 -2.57 8.80 3.22
N ASN A 59 -2.07 9.41 2.15
CA ASN A 59 -0.72 9.99 2.05
C ASN A 59 0.44 9.01 2.33
N ALA A 60 0.23 7.70 2.23
CA ALA A 60 1.32 6.75 2.34
C ALA A 60 2.29 6.93 1.16
N ASN A 61 3.59 6.84 1.43
CA ASN A 61 4.61 6.91 0.39
C ASN A 61 5.11 5.52 0.01
N LEU A 62 4.75 5.04 -1.19
CA LEU A 62 5.18 3.78 -1.81
C LEU A 62 6.21 4.01 -2.93
N GLU A 63 6.90 5.14 -2.92
CA GLU A 63 7.93 5.47 -3.93
C GLU A 63 8.94 4.33 -4.06
N ASN A 64 9.16 3.88 -5.29
CA ASN A 64 10.07 2.77 -5.64
C ASN A 64 9.77 1.42 -4.93
N ALA A 65 8.62 1.28 -4.27
CA ALA A 65 8.28 0.06 -3.55
C ALA A 65 7.93 -1.09 -4.51
N ILE A 66 8.27 -2.32 -4.10
CA ILE A 66 7.82 -3.53 -4.80
C ILE A 66 6.45 -3.92 -4.25
N VAL A 67 5.39 -3.59 -4.98
CA VAL A 67 3.99 -3.91 -4.59
C VAL A 67 3.32 -4.90 -5.54
N SER A 68 4.12 -5.63 -6.32
CA SER A 68 3.64 -6.70 -7.21
C SER A 68 2.91 -7.78 -6.41
N GLY A 69 1.69 -8.14 -6.85
CA GLY A 69 0.83 -9.08 -6.14
C GLY A 69 0.16 -8.53 -4.87
N ALA A 70 0.43 -7.29 -4.46
CA ALA A 70 -0.24 -6.69 -3.33
C ALA A 70 -1.71 -6.38 -3.64
N SER A 71 -2.56 -6.35 -2.60
CA SER A 71 -3.99 -6.07 -2.75
C SER A 71 -4.41 -4.80 -2.01
N PHE A 72 -5.27 -4.00 -2.65
CA PHE A 72 -5.80 -2.72 -2.13
C PHE A 72 -7.33 -2.67 -2.27
N GLY A 73 -7.97 -3.84 -2.09
CA GLY A 73 -9.40 -4.05 -2.30
C GLY A 73 -10.24 -3.74 -1.07
N GLN A 74 -11.38 -4.41 -0.97
CA GLN A 74 -12.30 -4.27 0.16
C GLN A 74 -11.98 -5.26 1.29
N TYR A 75 -12.09 -4.80 2.53
CA TYR A 75 -12.15 -5.62 3.73
C TYR A 75 -13.30 -5.13 4.61
N ASP A 76 -14.16 -6.06 5.06
CA ASP A 76 -15.40 -5.75 5.80
C ASP A 76 -16.28 -4.68 5.11
N GLY A 77 -16.34 -4.72 3.77
CA GLY A 77 -17.13 -3.78 2.95
C GLY A 77 -16.51 -2.39 2.77
N VAL A 78 -15.32 -2.14 3.31
CA VAL A 78 -14.59 -0.88 3.19
C VAL A 78 -13.43 -1.04 2.23
N TRP A 79 -13.35 -0.19 1.21
CA TRP A 79 -12.18 -0.12 0.30
C TRP A 79 -10.94 0.37 1.04
N ALA A 80 -9.75 -0.07 0.62
CA ALA A 80 -8.51 0.60 1.03
C ALA A 80 -8.59 2.07 0.60
N ASN A 81 -8.17 2.99 1.47
CA ASN A 81 -8.17 4.42 1.16
C ASN A 81 -6.80 4.82 0.60
N LEU A 82 -6.76 5.12 -0.71
CA LEU A 82 -5.55 5.40 -1.47
C LEU A 82 -5.39 6.90 -1.81
N ALA A 83 -6.19 7.78 -1.22
CA ALA A 83 -6.09 9.21 -1.48
C ALA A 83 -4.70 9.74 -1.05
N GLY A 84 -4.00 10.41 -1.96
CA GLY A 84 -2.66 10.95 -1.76
C GLY A 84 -1.55 9.90 -1.69
N VAL A 85 -1.80 8.62 -2.02
CA VAL A 85 -0.74 7.61 -2.02
C VAL A 85 0.24 7.89 -3.16
N ASN A 86 1.52 8.03 -2.83
CA ASN A 86 2.57 8.17 -3.83
C ASN A 86 2.95 6.78 -4.39
N PHE A 87 2.65 6.54 -5.67
CA PHE A 87 3.02 5.32 -6.42
C PHE A 87 4.20 5.54 -7.38
N GLU A 88 4.89 6.68 -7.35
CA GLU A 88 6.00 6.97 -8.27
C GLU A 88 7.08 5.89 -8.21
N GLY A 89 7.43 5.31 -9.36
CA GLY A 89 8.41 4.24 -9.44
C GLY A 89 8.01 2.90 -8.81
N ALA A 90 6.80 2.78 -8.23
CA ALA A 90 6.34 1.54 -7.63
C ALA A 90 6.22 0.43 -8.69
N LEU A 91 6.68 -0.78 -8.34
CA LEU A 91 6.71 -1.92 -9.25
C LEU A 91 5.44 -2.77 -9.11
N LEU A 92 4.51 -2.60 -10.05
CA LEU A 92 3.26 -3.37 -10.17
C LEU A 92 3.23 -4.17 -11.47
N SER A 93 2.55 -5.32 -11.46
CA SER A 93 2.18 -6.00 -12.70
C SER A 93 1.04 -5.24 -13.39
N SER A 94 0.90 -5.41 -14.71
CA SER A 94 -0.23 -4.82 -15.47
C SER A 94 -1.60 -5.26 -14.94
N SER A 95 -1.69 -6.48 -14.40
CA SER A 95 -2.92 -6.98 -13.78
C SER A 95 -3.21 -6.33 -12.44
N ASP A 96 -2.19 -5.94 -11.68
CA ASP A 96 -2.34 -5.27 -10.39
C ASP A 96 -2.74 -3.81 -10.58
N VAL A 97 -2.13 -3.12 -11.56
CA VAL A 97 -2.54 -1.76 -11.96
C VAL A 97 -4.05 -1.71 -12.23
N ASN A 98 -4.58 -2.63 -13.04
CA ASN A 98 -6.02 -2.68 -13.34
C ASN A 98 -6.92 -2.89 -12.11
N LYS A 99 -6.41 -3.49 -11.03
CA LYS A 99 -7.15 -3.63 -9.77
C LYS A 99 -7.08 -2.34 -8.95
N VAL A 100 -5.89 -1.74 -8.84
CA VAL A 100 -5.67 -0.48 -8.11
C VAL A 100 -6.49 0.66 -8.75
N CYS A 101 -6.52 0.74 -10.08
CA CYS A 101 -7.32 1.73 -10.82
C CYS A 101 -8.84 1.62 -10.58
N LYS A 102 -9.34 0.49 -10.07
CA LYS A 102 -10.75 0.32 -9.71
C LYS A 102 -11.08 0.79 -8.29
N ASN A 103 -10.06 1.11 -7.49
CA ASN A 103 -10.27 1.62 -6.15
C ASN A 103 -10.89 3.03 -6.25
N PRO A 104 -12.07 3.26 -5.65
CA PRO A 104 -12.81 4.52 -5.81
C PRO A 104 -12.16 5.72 -5.11
N THR A 105 -11.13 5.49 -4.29
CA THR A 105 -10.42 6.54 -3.54
C THR A 105 -9.08 6.94 -4.16
N LEU A 106 -8.64 6.22 -5.21
CA LEU A 106 -7.44 6.59 -5.95
C LEU A 106 -7.70 7.92 -6.67
N ASP A 107 -6.87 8.92 -6.36
CA ASP A 107 -6.95 10.24 -6.97
C ASP A 107 -6.30 10.28 -8.37
N ASP A 108 -6.40 11.43 -9.03
CA ASP A 108 -5.95 11.58 -10.42
C ASP A 108 -4.41 11.54 -10.54
N GLU A 109 -3.69 11.92 -9.49
CA GLU A 109 -2.23 11.79 -9.43
C GLU A 109 -1.82 10.33 -9.38
N GLY A 110 -2.42 9.55 -8.46
CA GLY A 110 -2.20 8.10 -8.38
C GLY A 110 -2.61 7.37 -9.66
N LYS A 111 -3.73 7.77 -10.30
CA LYS A 111 -4.13 7.23 -11.60
C LYS A 111 -3.10 7.54 -12.69
N GLY A 112 -2.58 8.77 -12.72
CA GLY A 112 -1.56 9.20 -13.66
C GLY A 112 -0.25 8.44 -13.49
N ALA A 113 0.23 8.30 -12.24
CA ALA A 113 1.43 7.56 -11.90
C ALA A 113 1.36 6.08 -12.31
N LEU A 114 0.18 5.46 -12.15
CA LEU A 114 -0.06 4.06 -12.50
C LEU A 114 -0.42 3.83 -13.97
N GLY A 115 -0.67 4.89 -14.75
CA GLY A 115 -1.14 4.78 -16.12
C GLY A 115 -2.51 4.12 -16.23
N CYS A 116 -3.43 4.44 -15.31
CA CYS A 116 -4.81 3.97 -15.39
C CYS A 116 -5.45 4.38 -16.72
N LYS A 117 -6.13 3.42 -17.36
CA LYS A 117 -6.91 3.70 -18.57
C LYS A 117 -8.28 4.24 -18.15
N ASP A 118 -8.74 5.26 -18.87
CA ASP A 118 -10.11 5.80 -18.76
C ASP A 118 -11.17 4.74 -19.07
#